data_AF-A0A8T5R9H6-F1
#
_entry.id   AF-A0A8T5R9H6-F1
#
_cell.length_a   1.000
_cell.length_b   1.000
_cell.length_c   1.000
_cell.angle_alpha   90.00
_cell.angle_beta   90.00
_cell.angle_gamma   90.00
#
_symmetry.space_group_name_H-M   'P 1'
#
loop_
_entity.id
_entity.type
_entity.pdbx_description
1 polymer ?
#
loop_
_entity_poly.entity_id
_entity_poly.type
_entity_poly.pdbx_seq_one_letter_code
_entity_poly.pdbx_strand_id
1 'polypeptide(L)'
;MNYLPTSLIFIGYSVLTFIYVIKNRNEKIKHHLFLNEILIAILFLAAGFLFPFMLQYHSPYLPLESLSFLWFLTSLIFLIEMSVWITTLLYNAIVSKKNPEIMAERDYNNYRVKVTDRWIDDFKSEFGRKFLHLFTTFVILFFWSLGTILENLGILSQFNLDNYSFSHWLIITIGFGFVIMFQIADLTRLNKFYMLPNWAKRWFLSIRPEELNTFVASTPLVLSLIPFIFAPFPILASVALITTGADAAACLIGKKYGSHNLKKNSNKTIEGFITGGATTFLIVLIIMNLYHVWMPVSFAKILLMAIVSTVLFLLVDFFANHVSDNILNPILTGFGMWLILLL
;
A
#
# COMPACT_ATOMS: atom_id res chain seq x y z
N MET A 1 23.87 13.85 4.33
CA MET A 1 23.04 12.79 3.74
C MET A 1 21.59 13.03 4.14
N ASN A 2 20.85 13.81 3.34
CA ASN A 2 19.53 14.30 3.73
C ASN A 2 18.42 13.22 3.71
N TYR A 3 18.71 12.03 3.14
CA TYR A 3 17.80 10.89 3.11
C TYR A 3 17.83 10.03 4.40
N LEU A 4 18.84 10.23 5.26
CA LEU A 4 19.10 9.35 6.40
C LEU A 4 17.92 9.30 7.38
N PRO A 5 17.27 10.42 7.75
CA PRO A 5 16.11 10.38 8.65
C PRO A 5 15.00 9.46 8.14
N THR A 6 14.58 9.61 6.88
CA THR A 6 13.57 8.74 6.26
C THR A 6 14.00 7.27 6.29
N SER A 7 15.23 6.97 5.90
CA SER A 7 15.74 5.59 5.87
C SER A 7 15.68 4.95 7.27
N LEU A 8 16.12 5.69 8.30
CA LEU A 8 16.09 5.25 9.69
C LEU A 8 14.67 5.08 10.25
N ILE A 9 13.72 5.93 9.85
CA ILE A 9 12.30 5.78 10.23
C ILE A 9 11.76 4.42 9.75
N PHE A 10 11.97 4.08 8.48
CA PHE A 10 11.48 2.82 7.92
C PHE A 10 12.19 1.58 8.48
N ILE A 11 13.51 1.65 8.68
CA ILE A 11 14.27 0.60 9.38
C ILE A 11 13.75 0.44 10.82
N GLY A 12 13.49 1.55 11.52
CA GLY A 12 12.90 1.54 12.85
C GLY A 12 11.54 0.84 12.87
N TYR A 13 10.65 1.11 11.89
CA TYR A 13 9.39 0.41 11.77
C TYR A 13 9.54 -1.08 11.46
N SER A 14 10.52 -1.46 10.64
CA SER A 14 10.84 -2.88 10.43
C SER A 14 11.15 -3.57 11.75
N VAL A 15 12.05 -2.99 12.56
CA VAL A 15 12.45 -3.53 13.87
C VAL A 15 11.26 -3.59 14.83
N LEU A 16 10.48 -2.52 14.96
CA LEU A 16 9.32 -2.47 15.84
C LEU A 16 8.25 -3.50 15.45
N THR A 17 8.01 -3.65 14.14
CA THR A 17 7.07 -4.65 13.63
C THR A 17 7.59 -6.06 13.91
N PHE A 18 8.87 -6.33 13.66
CA PHE A 18 9.48 -7.62 13.95
C PHE A 18 9.37 -7.98 15.43
N ILE A 19 9.70 -7.05 16.34
CA ILE A 19 9.55 -7.24 17.79
C ILE A 19 8.09 -7.56 18.15
N TYR A 20 7.13 -6.81 17.60
CA TYR A 20 5.71 -7.06 17.84
C TYR A 20 5.27 -8.45 17.37
N VAL A 21 5.68 -8.88 16.18
CA VAL A 21 5.32 -10.18 15.59
C VAL A 21 5.90 -11.32 16.42
N ILE A 22 7.19 -11.23 16.79
CA ILE A 22 7.87 -12.26 17.58
C ILE A 22 7.27 -12.36 18.98
N LYS A 23 6.95 -11.22 19.61
CA LYS A 23 6.29 -11.18 20.94
C LYS A 23 4.93 -11.89 20.92
N ASN A 24 4.18 -11.79 19.82
CA ASN A 24 2.84 -12.36 19.69
C ASN A 24 2.81 -13.65 18.85
N ARG A 25 3.96 -14.30 18.61
CA ARG A 25 4.11 -15.40 17.64
C ARG A 25 3.07 -16.51 17.74
N ASN A 26 2.73 -16.95 18.96
CA ASN A 26 1.84 -18.09 19.17
C ASN A 26 0.41 -17.76 18.67
N GLU A 27 -0.07 -16.56 18.97
CA GLU A 27 -1.36 -16.07 18.49
C GLU A 27 -1.33 -15.87 16.98
N LYS A 28 -0.27 -15.25 16.44
CA LYS A 28 -0.13 -15.01 15.01
C LYS A 28 -0.04 -16.30 14.19
N ILE A 29 0.61 -17.34 14.70
CA ILE A 29 0.64 -18.66 14.06
C ILE A 29 -0.75 -19.28 14.07
N LYS A 30 -1.45 -19.24 15.21
CA LYS A 30 -2.82 -19.77 15.34
C LYS A 30 -3.80 -19.14 14.35
N HIS A 31 -3.63 -17.85 14.06
CA HIS A 31 -4.48 -17.10 13.12
C HIS A 31 -3.91 -17.01 11.69
N HIS A 32 -2.83 -17.74 11.36
CA HIS A 32 -2.17 -17.69 10.05
C HIS A 32 -1.70 -16.28 9.61
N LEU A 33 -1.39 -15.40 10.56
CA LEU A 33 -0.93 -14.03 10.34
C LEU A 33 0.60 -13.89 10.37
N PHE A 34 1.30 -14.83 11.00
CA PHE A 34 2.72 -14.71 11.31
C PHE A 34 3.60 -14.42 10.08
N LEU A 35 3.39 -15.16 8.99
CA LEU A 35 4.16 -14.97 7.76
C LEU A 35 3.89 -13.60 7.12
N ASN A 36 2.62 -13.18 7.08
CA ASN A 36 2.24 -11.87 6.54
C ASN A 36 2.90 -10.72 7.29
N GLU A 37 2.89 -10.76 8.62
CA GLU A 37 3.45 -9.68 9.41
C GLU A 37 5.00 -9.68 9.38
N ILE A 38 5.64 -10.84 9.19
CA ILE A 38 7.08 -10.89 8.87
C ILE A 38 7.36 -10.23 7.51
N LEU A 39 6.55 -10.53 6.49
CA LEU A 39 6.71 -9.91 5.17
C LEU A 39 6.54 -8.40 5.24
N ILE A 40 5.59 -7.89 6.03
CA ILE A 40 5.46 -6.45 6.29
C ILE A 40 6.75 -5.87 6.88
N ALA A 41 7.34 -6.51 7.89
CA ALA A 41 8.61 -6.06 8.46
C ALA A 41 9.76 -6.06 7.43
N ILE A 42 9.83 -7.07 6.56
CA ILE A 42 10.82 -7.15 5.47
C ILE A 42 10.60 -6.04 4.45
N LEU A 43 9.35 -5.73 4.09
CA LEU A 43 9.05 -4.66 3.14
C LEU A 43 9.39 -3.27 3.72
N PHE A 44 9.18 -3.05 5.03
CA PHE A 44 9.69 -1.85 5.71
C PHE A 44 11.21 -1.74 5.63
N LEU A 45 11.92 -2.86 5.82
CA LEU A 45 13.37 -2.90 5.72
C LEU A 45 13.83 -2.53 4.30
N ALA A 46 13.18 -3.13 3.29
CA ALA A 46 13.42 -2.81 1.89
C ALA A 46 13.16 -1.33 1.59
N ALA A 47 12.06 -0.75 2.10
CA ALA A 47 11.76 0.68 1.96
C ALA A 47 12.92 1.55 2.48
N GLY A 48 13.40 1.27 3.68
CA GLY A 48 14.47 2.04 4.32
C GLY A 48 15.81 1.93 3.58
N PHE A 49 16.19 0.72 3.14
CA PHE A 49 17.44 0.52 2.37
C PHE A 49 17.37 1.08 0.96
N LEU A 50 16.21 1.00 0.30
CA LEU A 50 16.06 1.40 -1.10
C LEU A 50 15.77 2.90 -1.26
N PHE A 51 15.26 3.59 -0.24
CA PHE A 51 14.89 5.01 -0.31
C PHE A 51 15.98 5.94 -0.90
N PRO A 52 17.28 5.81 -0.56
CA PRO A 52 18.32 6.67 -1.15
C PRO A 52 18.42 6.53 -2.68
N PHE A 53 18.01 5.40 -3.25
CA PHE A 53 18.12 5.13 -4.67
C PHE A 53 16.84 5.46 -5.45
N MET A 54 15.68 5.53 -4.78
CA MET A 54 14.38 5.65 -5.44
C MET A 54 14.21 6.93 -6.28
N LEU A 55 14.73 8.07 -5.81
CA LEU A 55 14.58 9.35 -6.53
C LEU A 55 15.57 9.50 -7.69
N GLN A 56 16.76 8.89 -7.58
CA GLN A 56 17.82 9.06 -8.57
C GLN A 56 17.70 8.06 -9.73
N TYR A 57 17.09 6.89 -9.49
CA TYR A 57 17.13 5.78 -10.45
C TYR A 57 16.62 6.13 -11.85
N HIS A 58 15.48 6.84 -11.95
CA HIS A 58 14.91 7.27 -13.24
C HIS A 58 15.43 8.63 -13.73
N SER A 59 16.14 9.38 -12.88
CA SER A 59 16.70 10.70 -13.20
C SER A 59 18.19 10.75 -12.83
N PRO A 60 19.07 9.98 -13.52
CA PRO A 60 20.48 9.85 -13.16
C PRO A 60 21.27 11.16 -13.29
N TYR A 61 20.76 12.11 -14.09
CA TYR A 61 21.36 13.43 -14.31
C TYR A 61 20.82 14.53 -13.37
N LEU A 62 19.95 14.17 -12.42
CA LEU A 62 19.40 15.13 -11.46
C LEU A 62 20.54 15.77 -10.65
N PRO A 63 20.67 17.10 -10.62
CA PRO A 63 21.73 17.76 -9.85
C PRO A 63 21.69 17.36 -8.38
N LEU A 64 22.87 17.15 -7.78
CA LEU A 64 22.99 16.71 -6.39
C LEU A 64 22.29 17.67 -5.41
N GLU A 65 22.28 18.97 -5.73
CA GLU A 65 21.58 19.99 -4.93
C GLU A 65 20.06 19.77 -4.94
N SER A 66 19.45 19.58 -6.12
CA SER A 66 18.02 19.27 -6.25
C SER A 66 17.68 17.95 -5.56
N LEU A 67 18.45 16.89 -5.80
CA LEU A 67 18.26 15.59 -5.14
C LEU A 67 18.36 15.70 -3.61
N SER A 68 19.35 16.44 -3.12
CA SER A 68 19.55 16.69 -1.68
C SER A 68 18.42 17.50 -1.07
N PHE A 69 17.85 18.44 -1.83
CA PHE A 69 16.68 19.22 -1.42
C PHE A 69 15.42 18.36 -1.32
N LEU A 70 15.15 17.51 -2.33
CA LEU A 70 14.02 16.58 -2.30
C LEU A 70 14.09 15.62 -1.11
N TRP A 71 15.26 15.03 -0.85
CA TRP A 71 15.48 14.19 0.34
C TRP A 71 15.29 14.96 1.64
N PHE A 72 15.80 16.19 1.72
CA PHE A 72 15.65 17.04 2.90
C PHE A 72 14.17 17.33 3.17
N LEU A 73 13.41 17.71 2.14
CA LEU A 73 12.00 18.06 2.28
C LEU A 73 11.17 16.84 2.69
N THR A 74 11.41 15.67 2.09
CA THR A 74 10.76 14.41 2.51
C THR A 74 11.07 14.07 3.97
N SER A 75 12.35 14.14 4.36
CA SER A 75 12.77 13.90 5.75
C SER A 75 12.12 14.89 6.73
N LEU A 76 12.06 16.17 6.37
CA LEU A 76 11.43 17.21 7.18
C LEU A 76 9.93 16.94 7.38
N ILE A 77 9.21 16.61 6.31
CA ILE A 77 7.78 16.26 6.35
C ILE A 77 7.56 15.09 7.31
N PHE A 78 8.34 14.02 7.20
CA PHE A 78 8.19 12.85 8.06
C PHE A 78 8.57 13.12 9.51
N LEU A 79 9.60 13.93 9.78
CA LEU A 79 9.94 14.32 11.15
C LEU A 79 8.83 15.16 11.80
N ILE A 80 8.20 16.06 11.04
CA ILE A 80 7.04 16.83 11.50
C ILE A 80 5.87 15.88 11.80
N GLU A 81 5.54 14.98 10.88
CA GLU A 81 4.47 13.99 11.06
C GLU A 81 4.71 13.12 12.30
N MET A 82 5.92 12.57 12.46
CA MET A 82 6.32 11.78 13.63
C MET A 82 6.17 12.59 14.93
N SER A 83 6.57 13.86 14.92
CA SER A 83 6.48 14.73 16.09
C SER A 83 5.03 15.00 16.51
N VAL A 84 4.14 15.23 15.53
CA VAL A 84 2.69 15.40 15.77
C VAL A 84 2.09 14.14 16.36
N TRP A 85 2.44 12.97 15.80
CA TRP A 85 1.98 11.69 16.31
C TRP A 85 2.46 11.41 17.73
N ILE A 86 3.77 11.55 18.00
CA ILE A 86 4.35 11.33 19.32
C ILE A 86 3.68 12.24 20.36
N THR A 87 3.54 13.52 20.05
CA THR A 87 2.90 14.49 20.95
C THR A 87 1.44 14.10 21.25
N THR A 88 0.69 13.73 20.22
CA THR A 88 -0.72 13.32 20.36
C THR A 88 -0.87 12.04 21.18
N LEU A 89 -0.03 11.04 20.93
CA LEU A 89 -0.03 9.76 21.64
C LEU A 89 0.37 9.93 23.10
N LEU A 90 1.38 10.75 23.39
CA LEU A 90 1.81 11.05 24.77
C LEU A 90 0.72 11.81 25.52
N TYR A 91 0.10 12.81 24.90
CA TYR A 91 -1.02 13.53 25.48
C TYR A 91 -2.16 12.57 25.87
N ASN A 92 -2.59 11.70 24.94
CA ASN A 92 -3.63 10.72 25.22
C ASN A 92 -3.22 9.71 26.30
N ALA A 93 -1.95 9.29 26.32
CA ALA A 93 -1.45 8.39 27.35
C ALA A 93 -1.53 9.02 28.75
N ILE A 94 -1.17 10.30 28.87
CA ILE A 94 -1.24 11.05 30.13
C ILE A 94 -2.69 11.20 30.58
N VAL A 95 -3.58 11.65 29.68
CA VAL A 95 -5.01 11.84 29.99
C VAL A 95 -5.66 10.53 30.42
N SER A 96 -5.47 9.44 29.67
CA SER A 96 -6.06 8.14 30.00
C SER A 96 -5.51 7.56 31.31
N LYS A 97 -4.22 7.71 31.60
CA LYS A 97 -3.65 7.20 32.87
C LYS A 97 -4.12 7.99 34.09
N LYS A 98 -4.46 9.26 33.93
CA LYS A 98 -4.96 10.11 35.04
C LYS A 98 -6.45 9.94 35.31
N ASN A 99 -7.23 9.44 34.34
CA ASN A 99 -8.67 9.29 34.47
C ASN A 99 -9.10 7.84 34.17
N PRO A 100 -9.45 7.04 35.20
CA PRO A 100 -9.90 5.65 35.04
C PRO A 100 -11.13 5.48 34.14
N GLU A 101 -12.06 6.43 34.13
CA GLU A 101 -13.25 6.38 33.27
C GLU A 101 -12.86 6.49 31.79
N ILE A 102 -11.97 7.43 31.45
CA ILE A 102 -11.44 7.57 30.09
C ILE A 102 -10.63 6.34 29.70
N MET A 103 -9.88 5.73 30.63
CA MET A 103 -9.16 4.49 30.36
C MET A 103 -10.13 3.35 29.99
N ALA A 104 -11.21 3.17 30.76
CA ALA A 104 -12.21 2.14 30.52
C ALA A 104 -13.00 2.37 29.22
N GLU A 105 -13.36 3.62 28.90
CA GLU A 105 -13.99 3.99 27.64
C GLU A 105 -13.11 3.62 26.43
N ARG A 106 -11.79 3.76 26.59
CA ARG A 106 -10.79 3.47 25.55
C ARG A 106 -10.23 2.05 25.62
N ASP A 107 -11.01 1.10 26.15
CA ASP A 107 -10.66 -0.31 26.10
C ASP A 107 -10.77 -0.88 24.67
N TYR A 108 -9.83 -1.76 24.31
CA TYR A 108 -9.78 -2.32 22.96
C TYR A 108 -10.88 -3.35 22.72
N ASN A 109 -11.32 -4.10 23.72
CA ASN A 109 -12.41 -5.08 23.54
C ASN A 109 -13.73 -4.38 23.27
N ASN A 110 -14.01 -3.27 23.99
CA ASN A 110 -15.16 -2.42 23.70
C ASN A 110 -15.14 -1.91 22.25
N TYR A 111 -13.96 -1.54 21.75
CA TYR A 111 -13.80 -1.15 20.34
C TYR A 111 -14.05 -2.32 19.37
N ARG A 112 -13.54 -3.52 19.66
CA ARG A 112 -13.75 -4.71 18.82
C ARG A 112 -15.24 -5.07 18.70
N VAL A 113 -15.98 -5.01 19.81
CA VAL A 113 -17.44 -5.21 19.81
C VAL A 113 -18.10 -4.17 18.91
N LYS A 114 -17.76 -2.88 19.08
CA LYS A 114 -18.30 -1.81 18.24
C LYS A 114 -18.02 -1.97 16.74
N VAL A 115 -16.84 -2.45 16.35
CA VAL A 115 -16.53 -2.73 14.94
C VAL A 115 -17.36 -3.91 14.44
N THR A 116 -17.45 -4.98 15.23
CA THR A 116 -18.20 -6.20 14.89
C THR A 116 -19.69 -5.91 14.73
N ASP A 117 -20.29 -5.15 15.65
CA ASP A 117 -21.72 -4.81 15.62
C ASP A 117 -22.09 -3.89 14.44
N ARG A 118 -21.14 -3.11 13.93
CA ARG A 118 -21.32 -2.24 12.76
C ARG A 118 -21.06 -2.94 11.44
N TRP A 119 -20.38 -4.08 11.46
CA TRP A 119 -19.95 -4.73 10.25
C TRP A 119 -21.15 -5.41 9.57
N ILE A 120 -21.49 -4.92 8.38
CA ILE A 120 -22.48 -5.54 7.51
C ILE A 120 -21.72 -6.02 6.27
N ASP A 121 -21.69 -7.34 6.07
CA ASP A 121 -21.02 -7.95 4.91
C ASP A 121 -21.89 -7.83 3.64
N ASP A 122 -22.13 -6.59 3.21
CA ASP A 122 -22.92 -6.24 2.03
C ASP A 122 -22.07 -5.58 0.92
N PHE A 123 -22.67 -5.45 -0.26
CA PHE A 123 -22.02 -4.84 -1.42
C PHE A 123 -21.56 -3.39 -1.14
N LYS A 124 -22.35 -2.61 -0.40
CA LYS A 124 -22.06 -1.20 -0.15
C LYS A 124 -20.84 -1.01 0.75
N SER A 125 -20.73 -1.81 1.80
CA SER A 125 -19.59 -1.79 2.72
C SER A 125 -18.31 -2.24 2.02
N GLU A 126 -18.37 -3.30 1.21
CA GLU A 126 -17.22 -3.74 0.42
C GLU A 126 -16.83 -2.72 -0.66
N PHE A 127 -17.80 -2.09 -1.32
CA PHE A 127 -17.53 -1.00 -2.27
C PHE A 127 -16.79 0.17 -1.61
N GLY A 128 -17.26 0.63 -0.44
CA GLY A 128 -16.60 1.71 0.30
C GLY A 128 -15.15 1.36 0.68
N ARG A 129 -14.91 0.13 1.13
CA ARG A 129 -13.57 -0.35 1.50
C ARG A 129 -12.63 -0.43 0.28
N LYS A 130 -13.09 -1.04 -0.82
CA LYS A 130 -12.30 -1.15 -2.06
C LYS A 130 -12.05 0.21 -2.72
N PHE A 131 -13.01 1.14 -2.61
CA PHE A 131 -12.81 2.53 -3.06
C PHE A 131 -11.69 3.23 -2.28
N LEU A 132 -11.54 2.97 -0.98
CA LEU A 132 -10.41 3.49 -0.21
C LEU A 132 -9.08 2.95 -0.74
N HIS A 133 -9.00 1.69 -1.17
CA HIS A 133 -7.78 1.13 -1.76
C HIS A 133 -7.43 1.80 -3.10
N LEU A 134 -8.43 2.15 -3.91
CA LEU A 134 -8.22 2.91 -5.16
C LEU A 134 -7.57 4.27 -4.94
N PHE A 135 -7.64 4.83 -3.72
CA PHE A 135 -6.97 6.08 -3.39
C PHE A 135 -5.46 6.02 -3.61
N THR A 136 -4.80 4.89 -3.29
CA THR A 136 -3.37 4.69 -3.56
C THR A 136 -3.07 4.85 -5.05
N THR A 137 -3.91 4.27 -5.90
CA THR A 137 -3.74 4.34 -7.35
C THR A 137 -4.06 5.73 -7.91
N PHE A 138 -5.07 6.39 -7.35
CA PHE A 138 -5.38 7.78 -7.66
C PHE A 138 -4.18 8.69 -7.39
N VAL A 139 -3.54 8.56 -6.22
CA VAL A 139 -2.32 9.30 -5.87
C VAL A 139 -1.23 9.10 -6.93
N ILE A 140 -0.96 7.86 -7.34
CA ILE A 140 0.06 7.53 -8.36
C ILE A 140 -0.25 8.21 -9.70
N LEU A 141 -1.45 8.01 -10.24
CA LEU A 141 -1.83 8.54 -11.55
C LEU A 141 -1.97 10.07 -11.53
N PHE A 142 -2.47 10.63 -10.44
CA PHE A 142 -2.65 12.08 -10.26
C PHE A 142 -1.29 12.79 -10.28
N PHE A 143 -0.34 12.37 -9.44
CA PHE A 143 0.96 13.05 -9.37
C PHE A 143 1.82 12.84 -10.61
N TRP A 144 1.67 11.70 -11.30
CA TRP A 144 2.27 11.52 -12.62
C TRP A 144 1.71 12.49 -13.66
N SER A 145 0.38 12.60 -13.72
CA SER A 145 -0.28 13.50 -14.66
C SER A 145 0.06 14.96 -14.36
N LEU A 146 0.12 15.33 -13.08
CA LEU A 146 0.55 16.66 -12.63
C LEU A 146 1.98 16.97 -13.07
N GLY A 147 2.92 16.04 -12.90
CA GLY A 147 4.30 16.23 -13.35
C GLY A 147 4.41 16.40 -14.86
N THR A 148 3.66 15.60 -15.63
CA THR A 148 3.63 15.72 -17.10
C THR A 148 3.10 17.09 -17.53
N ILE A 149 2.06 17.60 -16.86
CA ILE A 149 1.52 18.94 -17.13
C ILE A 149 2.56 20.02 -16.79
N LEU A 150 3.21 19.94 -15.63
CA LEU A 150 4.21 20.93 -15.20
C LEU A 150 5.48 20.91 -16.06
N GLU A 151 5.88 19.74 -16.55
CA GLU A 151 6.99 19.58 -17.51
C GLU A 151 6.65 20.24 -18.84
N ASN A 152 5.47 19.98 -19.39
CA ASN A 152 5.00 20.59 -20.64
C ASN A 152 4.86 22.12 -20.55
N LEU A 153 4.61 22.66 -19.36
CA LEU A 153 4.58 24.10 -19.10
C LEU A 153 5.99 24.71 -18.87
N GLY A 154 7.05 23.90 -18.88
CA GLY A 154 8.43 24.35 -18.62
C GLY A 154 8.66 24.83 -17.18
N ILE A 155 7.79 24.46 -16.24
CA ILE A 155 7.91 24.84 -14.83
C ILE A 155 8.98 24.00 -14.15
N LEU A 156 9.00 22.68 -14.39
CA LEU A 156 9.95 21.78 -13.73
C LEU A 156 11.41 22.10 -14.08
N SER A 157 11.68 22.51 -15.33
CA SER A 157 13.01 22.89 -15.77
C SER A 157 13.57 24.11 -15.03
N GLN A 158 12.72 25.00 -14.49
CA GLN A 158 13.18 26.13 -13.67
C GLN A 158 13.79 25.69 -12.33
N PHE A 159 13.44 24.48 -11.87
CA PHE A 159 13.94 23.87 -10.64
C PHE A 159 14.95 22.74 -10.90
N ASN A 160 15.42 22.58 -12.14
CA ASN A 160 16.23 21.45 -12.58
C ASN A 160 15.57 20.09 -12.28
N LEU A 161 14.24 20.02 -12.44
CA LEU A 161 13.46 18.79 -12.31
C LEU A 161 12.93 18.37 -13.69
N ASP A 162 12.73 17.07 -13.82
CA ASP A 162 11.99 16.43 -14.92
C ASP A 162 10.69 15.80 -14.36
N ASN A 163 9.82 15.29 -15.22
CA ASN A 163 8.59 14.63 -14.76
C ASN A 163 8.87 13.43 -13.84
N TYR A 164 9.89 12.60 -14.13
CA TYR A 164 10.19 11.41 -13.34
C TYR A 164 10.57 11.78 -11.90
N SER A 165 11.56 12.64 -11.73
CA SER A 165 12.06 13.13 -10.44
C SER A 165 10.97 13.81 -9.62
N PHE A 166 10.16 14.69 -10.23
CA PHE A 166 9.09 15.39 -9.53
C PHE A 166 7.94 14.46 -9.13
N SER A 167 7.40 13.68 -10.08
CA SER A 167 6.26 12.81 -9.82
C SER A 167 6.63 11.67 -8.88
N HIS A 168 7.78 11.02 -9.06
CA HIS A 168 8.21 9.96 -8.15
C HIS A 168 8.44 10.52 -6.75
N TRP A 169 9.04 11.70 -6.62
CA TRP A 169 9.20 12.34 -5.31
C TRP A 169 7.86 12.55 -4.59
N LEU A 170 6.84 13.06 -5.27
CA LEU A 170 5.51 13.24 -4.67
C LEU A 170 4.83 11.91 -4.36
N ILE A 171 4.85 10.95 -5.30
CA ILE A 171 4.25 9.62 -5.12
C ILE A 171 4.88 8.90 -3.91
N ILE A 172 6.21 8.88 -3.83
CA ILE A 172 6.94 8.24 -2.72
C ILE A 172 6.67 9.00 -1.43
N THR A 173 6.81 10.33 -1.41
CA THR A 173 6.66 11.12 -0.18
C THR A 173 5.26 10.97 0.41
N ILE A 174 4.23 11.07 -0.43
CA ILE A 174 2.84 10.97 0.04
C ILE A 174 2.48 9.52 0.38
N GLY A 175 2.88 8.55 -0.44
CA GLY A 175 2.66 7.13 -0.16
C GLY A 175 3.33 6.69 1.15
N PHE A 176 4.57 7.11 1.39
CA PHE A 176 5.30 6.83 2.63
C PHE A 176 4.72 7.59 3.83
N GLY A 177 4.23 8.81 3.66
CA GLY A 177 3.47 9.52 4.70
C GLY A 177 2.27 8.70 5.17
N PHE A 178 1.44 8.19 4.24
CA PHE A 178 0.33 7.30 4.60
C PHE A 178 0.78 6.01 5.29
N VAL A 179 1.90 5.41 4.85
CA VAL A 179 2.47 4.23 5.51
C VAL A 179 2.88 4.56 6.95
N ILE A 180 3.56 5.67 7.20
CA ILE A 180 3.94 6.13 8.54
C ILE A 180 2.68 6.32 9.40
N MET A 181 1.72 7.08 8.87
CA MET A 181 0.44 7.37 9.51
C MET A 181 -0.29 6.09 9.97
N PHE A 182 -0.48 5.13 9.08
CA PHE A 182 -1.16 3.87 9.41
C PHE A 182 -0.33 2.96 10.30
N GLN A 183 1.00 2.92 10.13
CA GLN A 183 1.87 2.08 10.94
C GLN A 183 1.93 2.52 12.40
N ILE A 184 2.02 3.83 12.67
CA ILE A 184 1.95 4.36 14.05
C ILE A 184 0.60 4.01 14.66
N ALA A 185 -0.48 4.23 13.89
CA ALA A 185 -1.83 4.00 14.34
C ALA A 185 -2.06 2.51 14.66
N ASP A 186 -1.58 1.58 13.82
CA ASP A 186 -1.68 0.14 14.05
C ASP A 186 -0.81 -0.35 15.20
N LEU A 187 0.46 0.05 15.27
CA LEU A 187 1.33 -0.32 16.39
C LEU A 187 0.74 0.16 17.72
N THR A 188 0.19 1.36 17.74
CA THR A 188 -0.53 1.89 18.92
C THR A 188 -1.80 1.10 19.19
N ARG A 189 -2.62 0.84 18.17
CA ARG A 189 -3.89 0.11 18.29
C ARG A 189 -3.68 -1.29 18.86
N LEU A 190 -2.69 -2.00 18.34
CA LEU A 190 -2.40 -3.40 18.67
C LEU A 190 -1.65 -3.56 20.01
N ASN A 191 -1.00 -2.52 20.54
CA ASN A 191 -0.24 -2.61 21.80
C ASN A 191 -0.83 -1.80 22.96
N LYS A 192 -1.30 -0.56 22.69
CA LYS A 192 -1.71 0.44 23.69
C LYS A 192 -2.87 1.30 23.15
N PHE A 193 -4.00 0.66 22.85
CA PHE A 193 -5.16 1.28 22.21
C PHE A 193 -5.66 2.56 22.89
N TYR A 194 -5.54 2.69 24.21
CA TYR A 194 -5.94 3.89 24.95
C TYR A 194 -5.16 5.16 24.55
N MET A 195 -3.97 5.02 23.97
CA MET A 195 -3.16 6.14 23.46
C MET A 195 -3.66 6.65 22.10
N LEU A 196 -4.39 5.81 21.35
CA LEU A 196 -4.82 6.14 20.00
C LEU A 196 -5.90 7.25 20.03
N PRO A 197 -5.73 8.35 19.28
CA PRO A 197 -6.71 9.42 19.24
C PRO A 197 -8.02 9.00 18.56
N ASN A 198 -9.11 9.67 18.91
CA ASN A 198 -10.45 9.31 18.41
C ASN A 198 -10.60 9.45 16.90
N TRP A 199 -9.90 10.37 16.26
CA TRP A 199 -9.89 10.48 14.79
C TRP A 199 -9.22 9.28 14.15
N ALA A 200 -8.10 8.79 14.68
CA ALA A 200 -7.40 7.61 14.16
C ALA A 200 -8.22 6.33 14.36
N LYS A 201 -8.91 6.21 15.50
CA LYS A 201 -9.85 5.09 15.75
C LYS A 201 -10.95 4.98 14.69
N ARG A 202 -11.36 6.11 14.08
CA ARG A 202 -12.41 6.11 13.05
C ARG A 202 -11.94 5.48 11.73
N TRP A 203 -10.65 5.57 11.41
CA TRP A 203 -10.08 4.98 10.20
C TRP A 203 -10.22 3.46 10.16
N PHE A 204 -10.21 2.82 11.33
CA PHE A 204 -10.27 1.37 11.47
C PHE A 204 -11.70 0.82 11.62
N LEU A 205 -12.74 1.68 11.54
CA LEU A 205 -14.13 1.23 11.63
C LEU A 205 -14.58 0.40 10.42
N SER A 206 -13.86 0.46 9.31
CA SER A 206 -14.09 -0.31 8.08
C SER A 206 -13.20 -1.56 7.95
N ILE A 207 -12.42 -1.89 8.98
CA ILE A 207 -11.65 -3.14 9.03
C ILE A 207 -12.60 -4.31 9.27
N ARG A 208 -12.35 -5.45 8.63
CA ARG A 208 -13.15 -6.65 8.86
C ARG A 208 -12.92 -7.21 10.27
N PRO A 209 -13.93 -7.82 10.92
CA PRO A 209 -13.75 -8.42 12.24
C PRO A 209 -12.57 -9.41 12.32
N GLU A 210 -12.33 -10.17 11.26
CA GLU A 210 -11.19 -11.10 11.11
C GLU A 210 -9.81 -10.42 11.04
N GLU A 211 -9.77 -9.17 10.57
CA GLU A 211 -8.57 -8.35 10.39
C GLU A 211 -8.23 -7.50 11.63
N LEU A 212 -9.08 -7.51 12.67
CA LEU A 212 -8.87 -6.70 13.88
C LEU A 212 -7.54 -7.02 14.58
N ASN A 213 -7.07 -8.26 14.51
CA ASN A 213 -5.84 -8.67 15.18
C ASN A 213 -4.60 -8.62 14.28
N THR A 214 -4.64 -7.94 13.13
CA THR A 214 -3.48 -7.74 12.22
C THR A 214 -3.34 -6.27 11.83
N PHE A 215 -2.24 -5.92 11.19
CA PHE A 215 -2.07 -4.63 10.52
C PHE A 215 -3.09 -4.44 9.39
N VAL A 216 -3.54 -3.20 9.17
CA VAL A 216 -4.46 -2.84 8.09
C VAL A 216 -3.83 -3.12 6.73
N ALA A 217 -4.62 -3.58 5.76
CA ALA A 217 -4.14 -3.98 4.44
C ALA A 217 -3.48 -2.84 3.63
N SER A 218 -3.80 -1.58 3.92
CA SER A 218 -3.25 -0.42 3.20
C SER A 218 -1.73 -0.33 3.28
N THR A 219 -1.14 -0.64 4.45
CA THR A 219 0.31 -0.59 4.66
C THR A 219 1.07 -1.63 3.80
N PRO A 220 0.79 -2.94 3.89
CA PRO A 220 1.42 -3.93 3.02
C PRO A 220 1.16 -3.65 1.54
N LEU A 221 -0.02 -3.17 1.17
CA LEU A 221 -0.34 -2.81 -0.20
C LEU A 221 0.65 -1.76 -0.74
N VAL A 222 0.81 -0.63 -0.07
CA VAL A 222 1.74 0.43 -0.52
C VAL A 222 3.19 -0.06 -0.50
N LEU A 223 3.59 -0.77 0.57
CA LEU A 223 4.96 -1.28 0.71
C LEU A 223 5.32 -2.30 -0.38
N SER A 224 4.36 -3.12 -0.82
CA SER A 224 4.59 -4.10 -1.89
C SER A 224 4.81 -3.48 -3.28
N LEU A 225 4.48 -2.18 -3.46
CA LEU A 225 4.76 -1.43 -4.69
C LEU A 225 6.20 -0.94 -4.78
N ILE A 226 6.96 -0.97 -3.68
CA ILE A 226 8.34 -0.45 -3.60
C ILE A 226 9.27 -0.97 -4.70
N PRO A 227 9.32 -2.28 -5.01
CA PRO A 227 10.19 -2.76 -6.07
C PRO A 227 9.90 -2.11 -7.43
N PHE A 228 8.64 -1.76 -7.68
CA PHE A 228 8.19 -1.22 -8.97
C PHE A 228 8.35 0.29 -9.08
N ILE A 229 8.79 0.98 -8.02
CA ILE A 229 9.32 2.35 -8.11
C ILE A 229 10.57 2.41 -9.00
N PHE A 230 11.27 1.29 -9.16
CA PHE A 230 12.42 1.13 -10.05
C PHE A 230 12.05 0.57 -11.43
N ALA A 231 10.76 0.30 -11.68
CA ALA A 231 10.27 -0.09 -12.99
C ALA A 231 9.73 1.15 -13.72
N PRO A 232 9.74 1.19 -15.06
CA PRO A 232 9.09 2.26 -15.82
C PRO A 232 7.66 2.51 -15.34
N PHE A 233 7.24 3.77 -15.35
CA PHE A 233 5.94 4.19 -14.80
C PHE A 233 4.74 3.35 -15.27
N PRO A 234 4.62 2.92 -16.54
CA PRO A 234 3.51 2.08 -16.98
C PRO A 234 3.38 0.76 -16.22
N ILE A 235 4.50 0.16 -15.80
CA ILE A 235 4.51 -1.04 -14.95
C ILE A 235 4.00 -0.68 -13.55
N LEU A 236 4.57 0.35 -12.90
CA LEU A 236 4.13 0.78 -11.57
C LEU A 236 2.62 1.08 -11.52
N ALA A 237 2.13 1.84 -12.49
CA ALA A 237 0.72 2.19 -12.62
C ALA A 237 -0.17 0.95 -12.84
N SER A 238 0.27 0.02 -13.69
CA SER A 238 -0.44 -1.25 -13.93
C SER A 238 -0.50 -2.09 -12.66
N VAL A 239 0.62 -2.27 -11.95
CA VAL A 239 0.68 -3.04 -10.70
C VAL A 239 -0.25 -2.44 -9.64
N ALA A 240 -0.22 -1.12 -9.47
CA ALA A 240 -1.09 -0.43 -8.54
C ALA A 240 -2.58 -0.63 -8.89
N LEU A 241 -2.96 -0.49 -10.16
CA LEU A 241 -4.34 -0.71 -10.63
C LEU A 241 -4.78 -2.17 -10.57
N ILE A 242 -3.90 -3.13 -10.82
CA ILE A 242 -4.23 -4.55 -10.66
C ILE A 242 -4.54 -4.84 -9.20
N THR A 243 -3.67 -4.37 -8.30
CA THR A 243 -3.77 -4.63 -6.87
C THR A 243 -5.03 -4.03 -6.25
N THR A 244 -5.47 -2.85 -6.72
CA THR A 244 -6.63 -2.16 -6.15
C THR A 244 -7.89 -2.34 -6.99
N GLY A 245 -7.79 -2.23 -8.31
CA GLY A 245 -8.89 -2.21 -9.26
C GLY A 245 -9.33 -3.60 -9.72
N ALA A 246 -8.41 -4.49 -10.11
CA ALA A 246 -8.78 -5.85 -10.51
C ALA A 246 -9.31 -6.65 -9.30
N ASP A 247 -8.68 -6.50 -8.15
CA ASP A 247 -9.14 -7.06 -6.87
C ASP A 247 -10.52 -6.49 -6.46
N ALA A 248 -10.74 -5.18 -6.60
CA ALA A 248 -12.06 -4.59 -6.38
C ALA A 248 -13.12 -5.15 -7.34
N ALA A 249 -12.81 -5.27 -8.63
CA ALA A 249 -13.73 -5.80 -9.63
C ALA A 249 -14.08 -7.26 -9.34
N ALA A 250 -13.09 -8.09 -9.02
CA ALA A 250 -13.29 -9.48 -8.63
C ALA A 250 -14.20 -9.60 -7.41
N CYS A 251 -13.94 -8.81 -6.36
CA CYS A 251 -14.71 -8.82 -5.13
C CYS A 251 -16.15 -8.34 -5.33
N LEU A 252 -16.35 -7.23 -6.03
CA LEU A 252 -17.66 -6.60 -6.20
C LEU A 252 -18.57 -7.40 -7.14
N ILE A 253 -18.03 -7.89 -8.26
CA ILE A 253 -18.79 -8.75 -9.18
C ILE A 253 -19.07 -10.10 -8.52
N GLY A 254 -18.09 -10.67 -7.82
CA GLY A 254 -18.29 -11.90 -7.08
C GLY A 254 -19.37 -11.78 -6.01
N LYS A 255 -19.45 -10.64 -5.31
CA LYS A 255 -20.48 -10.39 -4.30
C LYS A 255 -21.87 -10.15 -4.90
N LYS A 256 -21.96 -9.43 -6.03
CA LYS A 256 -23.24 -9.03 -6.63
C LYS A 256 -23.85 -10.10 -7.54
N TYR A 257 -23.03 -10.81 -8.29
CA TYR A 257 -23.45 -11.74 -9.35
C TYR A 257 -22.90 -13.15 -9.18
N GLY A 258 -22.06 -13.40 -8.16
CA GLY A 258 -21.45 -14.70 -7.96
C GLY A 258 -22.47 -15.75 -7.57
N SER A 259 -22.57 -16.79 -8.39
CA SER A 259 -23.46 -17.93 -8.17
C SER A 259 -22.70 -19.24 -7.99
N HIS A 260 -21.43 -19.29 -8.41
CA HIS A 260 -20.60 -20.49 -8.34
C HIS A 260 -19.37 -20.27 -7.48
N ASN A 261 -19.20 -21.08 -6.44
CA ASN A 261 -18.00 -21.01 -5.60
C ASN A 261 -16.77 -21.54 -6.34
N LEU A 262 -15.66 -20.81 -6.29
CA LEU A 262 -14.40 -21.16 -6.92
C LEU A 262 -13.77 -22.43 -6.33
N LYS A 263 -13.91 -22.59 -5.00
CA LYS A 263 -13.51 -23.79 -4.27
C LYS A 263 -14.59 -24.20 -3.30
N LYS A 264 -14.64 -25.50 -2.99
CA LYS A 264 -15.49 -26.02 -1.92
C LYS A 264 -15.12 -25.30 -0.61
N ASN A 265 -16.09 -24.63 0.01
CA ASN A 265 -15.96 -23.83 1.24
C ASN A 265 -15.17 -22.50 1.12
N SER A 266 -15.08 -21.90 -0.08
CA SER A 266 -14.54 -20.55 -0.26
C SER A 266 -15.65 -19.55 -0.54
N ASN A 267 -15.49 -18.32 -0.03
CA ASN A 267 -16.34 -17.17 -0.37
C ASN A 267 -15.97 -16.54 -1.73
N LYS A 268 -14.91 -17.01 -2.39
CA LYS A 268 -14.54 -16.58 -3.74
C LYS A 268 -15.40 -17.29 -4.77
N THR A 269 -15.84 -16.56 -5.79
CA THR A 269 -16.72 -17.07 -6.84
C THR A 269 -16.02 -17.13 -8.20
N ILE A 270 -16.48 -18.01 -9.08
CA ILE A 270 -15.94 -18.16 -10.44
C ILE A 270 -16.14 -16.87 -11.23
N GLU A 271 -17.28 -16.21 -11.06
CA GLU A 271 -17.59 -14.93 -11.71
C GLU A 271 -16.62 -13.83 -11.26
N GLY A 272 -16.33 -13.76 -9.95
CA GLY A 272 -15.32 -12.85 -9.42
C GLY A 272 -13.92 -13.16 -9.95
N PHE A 273 -13.54 -14.44 -9.97
CA PHE A 273 -12.24 -14.91 -10.47
C PHE A 273 -12.00 -14.53 -11.94
N ILE A 274 -12.96 -14.85 -12.83
CA ILE A 274 -12.89 -14.50 -14.26
C ILE A 274 -12.87 -12.99 -14.44
N THR A 275 -13.70 -12.26 -13.71
CA THR A 275 -13.73 -10.79 -13.77
C THR A 275 -12.39 -10.18 -13.38
N GLY A 276 -11.78 -10.66 -12.29
CA GLY A 276 -10.46 -10.22 -11.85
C GLY A 276 -9.42 -10.41 -12.95
N GLY A 277 -9.30 -11.62 -13.50
CA GLY A 277 -8.35 -11.90 -14.57
C GLY A 277 -8.57 -11.09 -15.85
N ALA A 278 -9.83 -10.91 -16.27
CA ALA A 278 -10.18 -10.07 -17.42
C ALA A 278 -9.84 -8.59 -17.16
N THR A 279 -10.11 -8.11 -15.94
CA THR A 279 -9.80 -6.73 -15.53
C THR A 279 -8.29 -6.50 -15.47
N THR A 280 -7.51 -7.46 -14.95
CA THR A 280 -6.04 -7.44 -14.98
C THR A 280 -5.52 -7.31 -16.41
N PHE A 281 -6.04 -8.11 -17.35
CA PHE A 281 -5.65 -8.06 -18.75
C PHE A 281 -5.91 -6.67 -19.37
N LEU A 282 -7.12 -6.15 -19.16
CA LEU A 282 -7.53 -4.85 -19.67
C LEU A 282 -6.73 -3.70 -19.04
N ILE A 283 -6.43 -3.76 -17.75
CA ILE A 283 -5.60 -2.75 -17.06
C ILE A 283 -4.23 -2.67 -17.72
N VAL A 284 -3.53 -3.80 -17.89
CA VAL A 284 -2.20 -3.80 -18.51
C VAL A 284 -2.29 -3.27 -19.94
N LEU A 285 -3.26 -3.75 -20.73
CA LEU A 285 -3.44 -3.29 -22.11
C LEU A 285 -3.65 -1.77 -22.16
N ILE A 286 -4.56 -1.22 -21.35
CA ILE A 286 -4.92 0.20 -21.37
C ILE A 286 -3.75 1.06 -20.88
N ILE A 287 -3.15 0.74 -19.74
CA ILE A 287 -2.11 1.56 -19.11
C ILE A 287 -0.83 1.57 -19.93
N MET A 288 -0.42 0.42 -20.46
CA MET A 288 0.78 0.33 -21.30
C MET A 288 0.64 1.12 -22.61
N ASN A 289 -0.57 1.15 -23.19
CA ASN A 289 -0.83 1.97 -24.39
C ASN A 289 -0.98 3.46 -24.05
N LEU A 290 -1.66 3.81 -22.97
CA LEU A 290 -1.87 5.20 -22.55
C LEU A 290 -0.55 5.91 -22.22
N TYR A 291 0.38 5.18 -21.59
CA TYR A 291 1.69 5.71 -21.18
C TYR A 291 2.84 5.14 -22.02
N HIS A 292 2.57 4.74 -23.27
CA HIS A 292 3.55 4.13 -24.18
C HIS A 292 4.82 4.98 -24.37
N VAL A 293 4.67 6.31 -24.38
CA VAL A 293 5.79 7.27 -24.49
C VAL A 293 6.85 7.06 -23.41
N TRP A 294 6.44 6.61 -22.22
CA TRP A 294 7.32 6.42 -21.07
C TRP A 294 7.94 5.01 -20.97
N MET A 295 7.50 4.10 -21.84
CA MET A 295 8.05 2.75 -21.97
C MET A 295 7.77 2.23 -23.39
N PRO A 296 8.52 2.67 -24.41
CA PRO A 296 8.24 2.32 -25.79
C PRO A 296 8.59 0.84 -26.04
N VAL A 297 7.56 -0.01 -25.97
CA VAL A 297 7.65 -1.45 -26.25
C VAL A 297 6.72 -1.82 -27.40
N SER A 298 6.99 -2.96 -28.05
CA SER A 298 6.12 -3.47 -29.11
C SER A 298 4.78 -3.93 -28.53
N PHE A 299 3.71 -3.83 -29.32
CA PHE A 299 2.38 -4.29 -28.92
C PHE A 299 2.36 -5.77 -28.52
N ALA A 300 3.19 -6.61 -29.18
CA ALA A 300 3.36 -8.01 -28.82
C ALA A 300 3.91 -8.20 -27.39
N LYS A 301 4.87 -7.37 -26.95
CA LYS A 301 5.36 -7.40 -25.56
C LYS A 301 4.28 -6.96 -24.57
N ILE A 302 3.48 -5.93 -24.92
CA ILE A 302 2.34 -5.49 -24.10
C ILE A 302 1.33 -6.64 -23.92
N LEU A 303 1.00 -7.34 -25.00
CA LEU A 303 0.08 -8.48 -24.95
C LEU A 303 0.63 -9.60 -24.06
N LEU A 304 1.93 -9.90 -24.18
CA LEU A 304 2.57 -10.92 -23.35
C LEU A 304 2.60 -10.52 -21.85
N MET A 305 2.91 -9.26 -21.55
CA MET A 305 2.83 -8.71 -20.18
C MET A 305 1.41 -8.85 -19.61
N ALA A 306 0.38 -8.55 -20.40
CA ALA A 306 -1.01 -8.67 -19.99
C ALA A 306 -1.40 -10.12 -19.69
N ILE A 307 -1.05 -11.06 -20.57
CA ILE A 307 -1.31 -12.50 -20.38
C ILE A 307 -0.61 -13.02 -19.12
N VAL A 308 0.69 -12.73 -18.97
CA VAL A 308 1.47 -13.18 -17.81
C VAL A 308 0.90 -12.61 -16.51
N SER A 309 0.54 -11.32 -16.49
CA SER A 309 -0.06 -10.68 -15.32
C SER A 309 -1.40 -11.31 -14.95
N THR A 310 -2.26 -11.58 -15.93
CA THR A 310 -3.55 -12.26 -15.70
C THR A 310 -3.34 -13.66 -15.15
N VAL A 311 -2.43 -14.45 -15.72
CA VAL A 311 -2.14 -15.80 -15.20
C VAL A 311 -1.64 -15.71 -13.75
N LEU A 312 -0.70 -14.82 -13.46
CA LEU A 312 -0.16 -14.66 -12.10
C LEU A 312 -1.22 -14.19 -11.10
N PHE A 313 -2.06 -13.20 -11.46
CA PHE A 313 -3.18 -12.75 -10.63
C PHE A 313 -4.14 -13.90 -10.32
N LEU A 314 -4.54 -14.67 -11.33
CA LEU A 314 -5.43 -15.83 -11.15
C LEU A 314 -4.77 -16.93 -10.30
N LEU A 315 -3.47 -17.16 -10.46
CA LEU A 315 -2.73 -18.11 -9.62
C LEU A 315 -2.70 -17.66 -8.15
N VAL A 316 -2.48 -16.37 -7.87
CA VAL A 316 -2.57 -15.85 -6.50
C VAL A 316 -3.99 -16.02 -5.98
N ASP A 317 -4.99 -15.59 -6.73
CA ASP A 317 -6.38 -15.62 -6.28
C ASP A 317 -6.86 -17.05 -6.00
N PHE A 318 -6.39 -18.01 -6.80
CA PHE A 318 -6.69 -19.43 -6.62
C PHE A 318 -5.85 -20.07 -5.51
N PHE A 319 -4.53 -19.86 -5.40
CA PHE A 319 -3.67 -20.67 -4.53
C PHE A 319 -3.25 -20.00 -3.21
N ALA A 320 -3.36 -18.67 -3.08
CA ALA A 320 -2.92 -17.98 -1.88
C ALA A 320 -3.87 -18.23 -0.71
N ASN A 321 -3.42 -19.05 0.25
CA ASN A 321 -4.16 -19.35 1.48
C ASN A 321 -3.53 -18.73 2.75
N HIS A 322 -2.22 -18.44 2.71
CA HIS A 322 -1.45 -18.05 3.90
C HIS A 322 -0.76 -16.69 3.77
N VAL A 323 -0.66 -16.15 2.56
CA VAL A 323 -0.08 -14.83 2.32
C VAL A 323 -1.16 -13.91 1.75
N SER A 324 -1.18 -12.68 2.24
CA SER A 324 -2.13 -11.64 1.80
C SER A 324 -1.99 -11.40 0.31
N ASP A 325 -3.13 -11.38 -0.37
CA ASP A 325 -3.27 -10.97 -1.77
C ASP A 325 -2.76 -9.54 -2.00
N ASN A 326 -2.92 -8.65 -1.02
CA ASN A 326 -2.40 -7.28 -1.03
C ASN A 326 -0.85 -7.22 -1.03
N ILE A 327 -0.15 -8.33 -0.79
CA ILE A 327 1.31 -8.45 -0.94
C ILE A 327 1.64 -9.24 -2.20
N LEU A 328 1.00 -10.39 -2.41
CA LEU A 328 1.37 -11.31 -3.49
C LEU A 328 0.99 -10.80 -4.88
N ASN A 329 -0.21 -10.23 -5.04
CA ASN A 329 -0.65 -9.70 -6.35
C ASN A 329 0.35 -8.68 -6.89
N PRO A 330 0.64 -7.58 -6.18
CA PRO A 330 1.55 -6.56 -6.70
C PRO A 330 2.93 -7.13 -7.02
N ILE A 331 3.51 -7.91 -6.11
CA ILE A 331 4.84 -8.51 -6.27
C ILE A 331 4.89 -9.42 -7.50
N LEU A 332 3.98 -10.38 -7.60
CA LEU A 332 4.04 -11.38 -8.67
C LEU A 332 3.67 -10.78 -10.02
N THR A 333 2.58 -10.01 -10.13
CA THR A 333 2.20 -9.42 -11.40
C THR A 333 3.22 -8.39 -11.87
N GLY A 334 3.79 -7.60 -10.95
CA GLY A 334 4.82 -6.63 -11.28
C GLY A 334 6.12 -7.27 -11.74
N PHE A 335 6.64 -8.27 -11.02
CA PHE A 335 7.84 -8.98 -11.45
C PHE A 335 7.61 -9.76 -12.75
N GLY A 336 6.40 -10.30 -12.95
CA GLY A 336 5.99 -10.92 -14.21
C GLY A 336 6.10 -9.96 -15.39
N MET A 337 5.51 -8.76 -15.28
CA MET A 337 5.65 -7.74 -16.32
C MET A 337 7.10 -7.29 -16.53
N TRP A 338 7.84 -7.07 -15.43
CA TRP A 338 9.21 -6.61 -15.50
C TRP A 338 10.14 -7.65 -16.15
N LEU A 339 9.94 -8.93 -15.88
CA LEU A 339 10.69 -10.00 -16.57
C LEU A 339 10.45 -9.97 -18.08
N ILE A 340 9.20 -9.83 -18.52
CA ILE A 340 8.86 -9.70 -19.95
C ILE A 340 9.43 -8.43 -20.58
N LEU A 341 9.63 -7.36 -19.80
CA LEU A 341 10.28 -6.16 -20.30
C LEU A 341 11.76 -6.42 -20.63
N LEU A 342 12.44 -7.22 -19.81
CA LEU A 342 13.86 -7.52 -19.90
C LEU A 342 14.21 -8.59 -20.97
N LEU A 343 13.26 -9.46 -21.30
CA LEU A 343 13.32 -10.40 -22.44
C LEU A 343 12.93 -9.68 -23.72
#